data_AF-A0A1L9SXR6-F1
#
_entry.id   AF-A0A1L9SXR6-F1
#
_cell.length_a   1.000
_cell.length_b   1.000
_cell.length_c   1.000
_cell.angle_alpha   90.00
_cell.angle_beta   90.00
_cell.angle_gamma   90.00
#
_symmetry.space_group_name_H-M   'P 1'
#
loop_
_entity.id
_entity.type
_entity.pdbx_description
1 polymer ?
#
loop_
_entity_poly.entity_id
_entity_poly.type
_entity_poly.pdbx_seq_one_letter_code
_entity_poly.pdbx_strand_id
1 'polypeptide(L)'
;MGPSKLGIGLAVALSSVSLGVLARECIIEETLTVSRPEDLDRFRNGGTTITGNIAIHSDYSGDFALEGVTDFVGNISTSEDAPPGNIGVLDLPDLVNAGVITVHRVETVNLGNLEHADKLLLGPSSPDGEIELGALKEADNVGFNGGWKSIVLTSLETVTGELGFYFARADGVFSDRDEIPSLVVDLPALKTTSQFTVEGKVARLAISI
;
A
#
# COMPACT_ATOMS: atom_id res chain seq x y z
N MET A 1 44.95 -33.42 59.91
CA MET A 1 44.20 -33.80 58.70
C MET A 1 42.89 -33.03 58.71
N GLY A 2 42.77 -32.07 57.80
CA GLY A 2 41.75 -31.01 57.85
C GLY A 2 40.41 -31.37 57.18
N PRO A 3 39.35 -30.58 57.42
CA PRO A 3 38.06 -30.76 56.77
C PRO A 3 38.02 -30.01 55.42
N SER A 4 37.57 -30.70 54.38
CA SER A 4 37.34 -30.13 53.04
C SER A 4 35.91 -29.61 52.94
N LYS A 5 35.78 -28.34 52.55
CA LYS A 5 34.52 -27.59 52.41
C LYS A 5 33.80 -27.99 51.11
N LEU A 6 32.51 -28.30 51.20
CA LEU A 6 31.59 -28.38 50.07
C LEU A 6 31.22 -26.97 49.60
N GLY A 7 31.59 -26.63 48.36
CA GLY A 7 31.22 -25.38 47.70
C GLY A 7 29.81 -25.49 47.10
N ILE A 8 28.96 -24.53 47.45
CA ILE A 8 27.63 -24.33 46.85
C ILE A 8 27.83 -23.50 45.58
N GLY A 9 27.62 -24.12 44.41
CA GLY A 9 27.58 -23.43 43.14
C GLY A 9 26.22 -22.76 42.94
N LEU A 10 26.19 -21.44 42.98
CA LEU A 10 25.01 -20.63 42.65
C LEU A 10 24.92 -20.50 41.12
N ALA A 11 24.01 -21.24 40.49
CA ALA A 11 23.71 -21.06 39.07
C ALA A 11 22.83 -19.81 38.88
N VAL A 12 23.38 -18.77 38.27
CA VAL A 12 22.63 -17.58 37.86
C VAL A 12 21.95 -17.91 36.53
N ALA A 13 20.63 -18.13 36.56
CA ALA A 13 19.81 -18.24 35.36
C ALA A 13 19.66 -16.85 34.73
N LEU A 14 20.35 -16.62 33.60
CA LEU A 14 20.11 -15.47 32.73
C LEU A 14 18.77 -15.72 32.01
N SER A 15 17.68 -15.20 32.56
CA SER A 15 16.41 -15.10 31.87
C SER A 15 16.59 -14.14 30.69
N SER A 16 16.61 -14.69 29.48
CA SER A 16 16.51 -13.94 28.23
C SER A 16 15.19 -13.18 28.22
N VAL A 17 15.27 -11.87 28.46
CA VAL A 17 14.13 -10.98 28.24
C VAL A 17 13.88 -10.96 26.74
N SER A 18 12.80 -11.61 26.30
CA SER A 18 12.29 -11.47 24.95
C SER A 18 12.06 -9.97 24.73
N LEU A 19 12.88 -9.36 23.90
CA LEU A 19 12.63 -8.02 23.36
C LEU A 19 11.40 -8.13 22.46
N GLY A 20 10.22 -8.10 23.06
CA GLY A 20 9.01 -7.76 22.33
C GLY A 20 9.27 -6.38 21.77
N VAL A 21 9.37 -6.28 20.44
CA VAL A 21 9.27 -5.01 19.74
C VAL A 21 7.90 -4.47 20.14
N LEU A 22 7.89 -3.50 21.05
CA LEU A 22 6.65 -2.81 21.39
C LEU A 22 6.23 -2.08 20.12
N ALA A 23 5.14 -2.52 19.50
CA ALA A 23 4.52 -1.79 18.39
C ALA A 23 4.31 -0.35 18.87
N ARG A 24 4.96 0.60 18.19
CA ARG A 24 4.93 1.99 18.57
C ARG A 24 3.90 2.68 17.70
N GLU A 25 2.85 3.16 18.35
CA GLU A 25 1.75 3.83 17.68
C GLU A 25 2.07 5.31 17.47
N CYS A 26 1.80 5.80 16.26
CA CYS A 26 1.86 7.20 15.86
C CYS A 26 0.43 7.68 15.59
N ILE A 27 -0.10 8.49 16.51
CA ILE A 27 -1.46 9.04 16.39
C ILE A 27 -1.40 10.39 15.68
N ILE A 28 -2.27 10.56 14.68
CA ILE A 28 -2.56 11.82 14.02
C ILE A 28 -3.99 12.24 14.43
N GLU A 29 -4.08 13.22 15.35
CA GLU A 29 -5.38 13.65 15.91
C GLU A 29 -6.28 14.33 14.87
N GLU A 30 -5.66 15.07 13.94
CA GLU A 30 -6.31 15.71 12.80
C GLU A 30 -5.76 15.12 11.49
N THR A 31 -6.26 15.57 10.34
CA THR A 31 -5.65 15.18 9.06
C THR A 31 -4.29 15.85 8.90
N LEU A 32 -3.23 15.04 8.78
CA LEU A 32 -1.91 15.52 8.39
C LEU A 32 -1.92 15.86 6.90
N THR A 33 -1.78 17.13 6.57
CA THR A 33 -1.57 17.54 5.17
C THR A 33 -0.08 17.53 4.87
N VAL A 34 0.32 16.84 3.80
CA VAL A 34 1.71 16.79 3.34
C VAL A 34 1.84 17.47 1.97
N SER A 35 2.78 18.38 1.85
CA SER A 35 3.10 19.08 0.61
C SER A 35 4.51 18.77 0.11
N ARG A 36 5.32 18.06 0.91
CA ARG A 36 6.67 17.63 0.56
C ARG A 36 7.09 16.38 1.35
N PRO A 37 8.10 15.62 0.88
CA PRO A 37 8.56 14.41 1.56
C PRO A 37 8.96 14.61 3.03
N GLU A 38 9.54 15.77 3.38
CA GLU A 38 10.02 16.05 4.73
C GLU A 38 8.89 16.14 5.77
N ASP A 39 7.64 16.35 5.35
CA ASP A 39 6.49 16.36 6.27
C ASP A 39 6.25 14.97 6.89
N LEU A 40 6.79 13.91 6.26
CA LEU A 40 6.75 12.53 6.74
C LEU A 40 7.88 12.19 7.73
N ASP A 41 8.88 13.06 7.89
CA ASP A 41 10.05 12.80 8.75
C ASP A 41 9.66 12.54 10.21
N ARG A 42 8.48 13.01 10.64
CA ARG A 42 7.91 12.75 11.96
C ARG A 42 7.68 11.26 12.26
N PHE A 43 7.55 10.41 11.23
CA PHE A 43 7.33 8.97 11.38
C PHE A 43 8.63 8.15 11.42
N ARG A 44 9.77 8.72 10.99
CA ARG A 44 11.08 8.04 10.94
C ARG A 44 11.57 7.51 12.29
N ASN A 45 11.04 8.03 13.41
CA ASN A 45 11.44 7.61 14.75
C ASN A 45 10.75 6.32 15.23
N GLY A 46 10.32 5.46 14.30
CA GLY A 46 9.96 4.08 14.57
C GLY A 46 8.49 3.86 14.95
N GLY A 47 7.55 4.58 14.33
CA GLY A 47 6.14 4.22 14.39
C GLY A 47 5.88 3.01 13.50
N THR A 48 5.46 1.87 14.08
CA THR A 48 5.08 0.68 13.31
C THR A 48 3.60 0.72 12.92
N THR A 49 2.79 1.44 13.70
CA THR A 49 1.37 1.64 13.44
C THR A 49 1.07 3.12 13.37
N ILE A 50 0.43 3.57 12.30
CA ILE A 50 -0.08 4.94 12.18
C ILE A 50 -1.61 4.90 12.29
N THR A 51 -2.15 5.69 13.20
CA THR A 51 -3.59 5.86 13.36
C THR A 51 -3.95 7.30 13.01
N GLY A 52 -4.73 7.52 11.95
CA GLY A 52 -5.19 8.84 11.51
C GLY A 52 -5.15 9.02 9.99
N ASN A 53 -5.34 10.26 9.53
CA ASN A 53 -5.48 10.56 8.11
C ASN A 53 -4.29 11.37 7.59
N ILE A 54 -3.83 11.03 6.38
CA ILE A 54 -2.84 11.79 5.62
C ILE A 54 -3.48 12.26 4.31
N ALA A 55 -3.51 13.57 4.11
CA ALA A 55 -3.90 14.19 2.84
C ALA A 55 -2.65 14.68 2.11
N ILE A 56 -2.38 14.13 0.95
CA ILE A 56 -1.29 14.55 0.07
C ILE A 56 -1.82 15.72 -0.76
N HIS A 57 -1.17 16.87 -0.61
CA HIS A 57 -1.55 18.10 -1.28
C HIS A 57 -1.36 17.96 -2.81
N SER A 58 -2.09 18.76 -3.60
CA SER A 58 -2.03 18.70 -5.06
C SER A 58 -0.75 19.28 -5.67
N ASP A 59 0.05 19.99 -4.87
CA ASP A 59 1.35 20.53 -5.27
C ASP A 59 2.54 19.71 -4.72
N TYR A 60 2.26 18.54 -4.13
CA TYR A 60 3.30 17.64 -3.69
C TYR A 60 4.20 17.27 -4.87
N SER A 61 5.48 17.06 -4.58
CA SER A 61 6.44 16.65 -5.60
C SER A 61 7.53 15.82 -4.96
N GLY A 62 7.75 14.64 -5.52
CA GLY A 62 8.72 13.67 -5.03
C GLY A 62 8.06 12.35 -4.64
N ASP A 63 8.78 11.60 -3.82
CA ASP A 63 8.38 10.25 -3.40
C ASP A 63 7.71 10.30 -2.02
N PHE A 64 6.54 9.66 -1.91
CA PHE A 64 5.86 9.43 -0.65
C PHE A 64 6.32 8.10 -0.08
N ALA A 65 7.13 8.13 0.98
CA ALA A 65 7.69 6.93 1.59
C ALA A 65 7.41 6.86 3.11
N LEU A 66 6.99 5.69 3.59
CA LEU A 66 6.87 5.37 5.01
C LEU A 66 7.54 4.04 5.32
N GLU A 67 8.81 4.09 5.73
CA GLU A 67 9.58 2.93 6.15
C GLU A 67 9.20 2.49 7.58
N GLY A 68 9.17 1.18 7.81
CA GLY A 68 8.92 0.57 9.11
C GLY A 68 7.46 0.57 9.57
N VAL A 69 6.54 1.16 8.80
CA VAL A 69 5.10 1.16 9.09
C VAL A 69 4.48 -0.12 8.55
N THR A 70 4.02 -0.98 9.45
CA THR A 70 3.35 -2.26 9.11
C THR A 70 1.84 -2.14 9.08
N ASP A 71 1.28 -1.17 9.80
CA ASP A 71 -0.16 -1.01 9.97
C ASP A 71 -0.54 0.46 9.81
N PHE A 72 -1.50 0.74 8.92
CA PHE A 72 -2.05 2.06 8.73
C PHE A 72 -3.57 2.05 8.95
N VAL A 73 -4.02 2.64 10.05
CA VAL A 73 -5.44 2.72 10.44
C VAL A 73 -5.95 4.13 10.15
N GLY A 74 -6.60 4.30 9.00
CA GLY A 74 -7.15 5.57 8.55
C GLY A 74 -7.08 5.70 7.04
N ASN A 75 -6.89 6.91 6.52
CA ASN A 75 -6.84 7.18 5.08
C ASN A 75 -5.58 7.92 4.63
N ILE A 76 -4.91 7.41 3.59
CA ILE A 76 -3.93 8.14 2.79
C ILE A 76 -4.64 8.55 1.49
N SER A 77 -4.75 9.85 1.21
CA SER A 77 -5.42 10.31 0.00
C SER A 77 -4.74 11.49 -0.70
N THR A 78 -4.74 11.47 -2.02
CA THR A 78 -4.49 12.63 -2.89
C THR A 78 -5.79 13.21 -3.42
N SER A 79 -5.81 14.49 -3.81
CA SER A 79 -6.90 15.04 -4.62
C SER A 79 -6.97 14.39 -6.01
N GLU A 80 -8.18 14.18 -6.54
CA GLU A 80 -8.40 13.75 -7.94
C GLU A 80 -7.89 14.80 -8.96
N ASP A 81 -7.90 16.08 -8.56
CA ASP A 81 -7.42 17.21 -9.35
C ASP A 81 -5.88 17.38 -9.30
N ALA A 82 -5.16 16.44 -8.69
CA ALA A 82 -3.71 16.44 -8.70
C ALA A 82 -3.18 16.48 -10.15
N PRO A 83 -2.11 17.24 -10.43
CA PRO A 83 -1.45 17.20 -11.73
C PRO A 83 -0.74 15.85 -11.94
N PRO A 84 -0.51 15.42 -13.18
CA PRO A 84 0.40 14.31 -13.48
C PRO A 84 1.78 14.56 -12.85
N GLY A 85 2.38 13.51 -12.28
CA GLY A 85 3.68 13.59 -11.61
C GLY A 85 3.64 14.21 -10.20
N ASN A 86 2.45 14.32 -9.58
CA ASN A 86 2.31 14.75 -8.19
C ASN A 86 3.14 13.82 -7.27
N ILE A 87 3.00 12.51 -7.44
CA ILE A 87 3.80 11.51 -6.73
C ILE A 87 4.64 10.75 -7.75
N GLY A 88 5.95 10.73 -7.54
CA GLY A 88 6.85 9.83 -8.27
C GLY A 88 6.60 8.40 -7.82
N VAL A 89 7.10 8.07 -6.63
CA VAL A 89 6.89 6.75 -6.00
C VAL A 89 6.00 6.85 -4.78
N LEU A 90 5.01 5.97 -4.66
CA LEU A 90 4.35 5.63 -3.41
C LEU A 90 5.01 4.37 -2.83
N ASP A 91 5.86 4.52 -1.82
CA ASP A 91 6.70 3.45 -1.28
C ASP A 91 6.34 3.14 0.18
N LEU A 92 5.56 2.07 0.39
CA LEU A 92 5.18 1.59 1.72
C LEU A 92 5.65 0.13 1.87
N PRO A 93 6.99 -0.10 1.84
CA PRO A 93 7.55 -1.43 1.62
C PRO A 93 7.24 -2.40 2.77
N ASP A 94 7.05 -1.90 3.99
CA ASP A 94 6.79 -2.73 5.17
C ASP A 94 5.29 -2.86 5.49
N LEU A 95 4.42 -2.16 4.74
CA LEU A 95 2.99 -2.10 5.04
C LEU A 95 2.31 -3.44 4.77
N VAL A 96 1.67 -3.99 5.79
CA VAL A 96 0.95 -5.28 5.74
C VAL A 96 -0.56 -5.05 5.77
N ASN A 97 -1.03 -4.11 6.60
CA ASN A 97 -2.44 -3.79 6.75
C ASN A 97 -2.69 -2.29 6.49
N ALA A 98 -3.65 -1.99 5.63
CA ALA A 98 -4.07 -0.63 5.33
C ALA A 98 -5.57 -0.46 5.57
N GLY A 99 -5.98 0.70 6.07
CA GLY A 99 -7.36 1.16 5.98
C GLY A 99 -7.65 1.55 4.53
N VAL A 100 -7.58 2.86 4.25
CA VAL A 100 -7.86 3.40 2.92
C VAL A 100 -6.60 4.01 2.30
N ILE A 101 -6.32 3.63 1.06
CA ILE A 101 -5.31 4.26 0.20
C ILE A 101 -6.01 4.70 -1.09
N THR A 102 -6.12 6.00 -1.30
CA THR A 102 -6.68 6.60 -2.52
C THR A 102 -5.68 7.55 -3.15
N VAL A 103 -4.88 7.03 -4.08
CA VAL A 103 -3.77 7.79 -4.68
C VAL A 103 -3.97 7.90 -6.18
N HIS A 104 -4.03 9.15 -6.65
CA HIS A 104 -4.14 9.54 -8.03
C HIS A 104 -2.81 10.14 -8.49
N ARG A 105 -2.49 9.99 -9.78
CA ARG A 105 -1.30 10.56 -10.40
C ARG A 105 0.00 10.11 -9.72
N VAL A 106 0.17 8.80 -9.61
CA VAL A 106 1.41 8.17 -9.14
C VAL A 106 2.11 7.44 -10.29
N GLU A 107 3.44 7.55 -10.38
CA GLU A 107 4.20 6.83 -11.41
C GLU A 107 4.45 5.37 -11.01
N THR A 108 4.91 5.14 -9.79
CA THR A 108 5.23 3.80 -9.28
C THR A 108 4.59 3.56 -7.91
N VAL A 109 4.02 2.38 -7.69
CA VAL A 109 3.41 1.98 -6.41
C VAL A 109 4.09 0.72 -5.88
N ASN A 110 4.73 0.82 -4.72
CA ASN A 110 5.36 -0.31 -4.03
C ASN A 110 4.58 -0.64 -2.76
N LEU A 111 3.73 -1.66 -2.87
CA LEU A 111 2.92 -2.21 -1.78
C LEU A 111 3.13 -3.73 -1.69
N GLY A 112 4.38 -4.18 -1.93
CA GLY A 112 4.73 -5.57 -2.14
C GLY A 112 4.43 -6.50 -0.96
N ASN A 113 4.35 -5.97 0.26
CA ASN A 113 4.01 -6.70 1.49
C ASN A 113 2.57 -6.49 1.97
N LEU A 114 1.77 -5.66 1.26
CA LEU A 114 0.40 -5.36 1.65
C LEU A 114 -0.44 -6.63 1.48
N GLU A 115 -0.98 -7.15 2.58
CA GLU A 115 -1.83 -8.35 2.57
C GLU A 115 -3.32 -8.01 2.68
N HIS A 116 -3.65 -6.97 3.43
CA HIS A 116 -5.03 -6.57 3.72
C HIS A 116 -5.23 -5.06 3.51
N ALA A 117 -6.33 -4.68 2.84
CA ALA A 117 -6.72 -3.28 2.70
C ALA A 117 -8.24 -3.09 2.79
N ASP A 118 -8.75 -2.14 3.59
CA ASP A 118 -10.19 -1.83 3.53
C ASP A 118 -10.53 -1.31 2.12
N LYS A 119 -9.80 -0.28 1.66
CA LYS A 119 -9.98 0.24 0.29
C LYS A 119 -8.65 0.63 -0.34
N LEU A 120 -8.45 0.18 -1.56
CA LEU A 120 -7.34 0.58 -2.42
C LEU A 120 -7.90 1.18 -3.72
N LEU A 121 -7.56 2.43 -4.02
CA LEU A 121 -7.91 3.10 -5.28
C LEU A 121 -6.66 3.78 -5.84
N LEU A 122 -6.17 3.30 -6.99
CA LEU A 122 -4.91 3.74 -7.58
C LEU A 122 -5.12 4.26 -9.01
N GLY A 123 -4.58 5.44 -9.32
CA GLY A 123 -4.57 6.01 -10.66
C GLY A 123 -3.17 6.44 -11.11
N PRO A 124 -2.71 6.07 -12.31
CA PRO A 124 -1.35 6.29 -12.74
C PRO A 124 -1.15 7.74 -13.20
N SER A 125 0.09 8.19 -13.16
CA SER A 125 0.54 9.43 -13.83
C SER A 125 0.79 9.24 -15.32
N SER A 126 1.05 8.00 -15.77
CA SER A 126 1.43 7.69 -17.15
C SER A 126 0.99 6.28 -17.58
N PRO A 127 0.97 5.95 -18.89
CA PRO A 127 0.63 4.62 -19.38
C PRO A 127 1.60 3.52 -18.94
N ASP A 128 2.83 3.89 -18.56
CA ASP A 128 3.89 2.99 -18.14
C ASP A 128 3.97 2.87 -16.62
N GLY A 129 2.94 3.34 -15.89
CA GLY A 129 2.90 3.22 -14.43
C GLY A 129 3.02 1.76 -13.97
N GLU A 130 3.76 1.55 -12.89
CA GLU A 130 4.06 0.23 -12.32
C GLU A 130 3.43 0.09 -10.94
N ILE A 131 2.93 -1.11 -10.62
CA ILE A 131 2.34 -1.42 -9.32
C ILE A 131 2.83 -2.80 -8.85
N GLU A 132 3.30 -2.85 -7.61
CA GLU A 132 3.60 -4.08 -6.88
C GLU A 132 2.57 -4.31 -5.78
N LEU A 133 1.70 -5.31 -5.98
CA LEU A 133 0.64 -5.74 -5.04
C LEU A 133 0.59 -7.26 -4.91
N GLY A 134 1.72 -7.94 -5.11
CA GLY A 134 1.78 -9.40 -5.22
C GLY A 134 1.32 -10.14 -3.95
N ALA A 135 1.40 -9.50 -2.79
CA ALA A 135 0.98 -10.07 -1.51
C ALA A 135 -0.48 -9.78 -1.13
N LEU A 136 -1.20 -8.91 -1.85
CA LEU A 136 -2.57 -8.54 -1.47
C LEU A 136 -3.47 -9.76 -1.52
N LYS A 137 -4.06 -10.15 -0.39
CA LYS A 137 -4.91 -11.34 -0.23
C LYS A 137 -6.38 -10.97 -0.12
N GLU A 138 -6.67 -9.93 0.65
CA GLU A 138 -8.04 -9.54 0.98
C GLU A 138 -8.21 -8.02 0.93
N ALA A 139 -9.36 -7.57 0.43
CA ALA A 139 -9.75 -6.18 0.56
C ALA A 139 -11.27 -6.02 0.58
N ASP A 140 -11.77 -4.87 1.05
CA ASP A 140 -13.19 -4.57 0.82
C ASP A 140 -13.41 -4.02 -0.58
N ASN A 141 -12.60 -3.06 -1.03
CA ASN A 141 -12.71 -2.51 -2.37
C ASN A 141 -11.33 -2.30 -2.99
N VAL A 142 -11.18 -2.69 -4.25
CA VAL A 142 -9.95 -2.48 -5.03
C VAL A 142 -10.32 -1.87 -6.36
N GLY A 143 -9.77 -0.70 -6.65
CA GLY A 143 -10.03 0.04 -7.88
C GLY A 143 -8.73 0.50 -8.54
N PHE A 144 -8.66 0.31 -9.85
CA PHE A 144 -7.57 0.81 -10.68
C PHE A 144 -8.14 1.75 -11.72
N ASN A 145 -7.91 3.03 -11.55
CA ASN A 145 -8.29 4.06 -12.50
C ASN A 145 -7.19 4.25 -13.56
N GLY A 146 -7.57 4.63 -14.78
CA GLY A 146 -6.63 4.99 -15.84
C GLY A 146 -5.90 3.80 -16.45
N GLY A 147 -4.92 4.09 -17.31
CA GLY A 147 -4.32 3.08 -18.19
C GLY A 147 -3.06 2.42 -17.65
N TRP A 148 -3.20 1.63 -16.59
CA TRP A 148 -2.14 0.72 -16.15
C TRP A 148 -1.83 -0.30 -17.25
N LYS A 149 -0.54 -0.51 -17.51
CA LYS A 149 -0.08 -1.47 -18.54
C LYS A 149 -0.43 -2.91 -18.18
N SER A 150 -0.25 -3.28 -16.91
CA SER A 150 -0.50 -4.62 -16.39
C SER A 150 -0.83 -4.54 -14.91
N ILE A 151 -1.82 -5.32 -14.47
CA ILE A 151 -2.16 -5.48 -13.07
C ILE A 151 -2.15 -6.97 -12.75
N VAL A 152 -1.24 -7.37 -11.88
CA VAL A 152 -1.05 -8.77 -11.48
C VAL A 152 -1.27 -8.87 -9.98
N LEU A 153 -2.33 -9.58 -9.58
CA LEU A 153 -2.71 -9.75 -8.18
C LEU A 153 -2.70 -11.25 -7.86
N THR A 154 -1.49 -11.79 -7.79
CA THR A 154 -1.25 -13.24 -7.68
C THR A 154 -1.87 -13.89 -6.45
N SER A 155 -1.98 -13.14 -5.35
CA SER A 155 -2.43 -13.64 -4.06
C SER A 155 -3.86 -13.21 -3.71
N LEU A 156 -4.49 -12.35 -4.52
CA LEU A 156 -5.78 -11.76 -4.17
C LEU A 156 -6.86 -12.83 -4.24
N GLU A 157 -7.39 -13.20 -3.07
CA GLU A 157 -8.39 -14.26 -2.93
C GLU A 157 -9.81 -13.71 -2.80
N THR A 158 -9.96 -12.63 -2.03
CA THR A 158 -11.28 -12.11 -1.64
C THR A 158 -11.34 -10.59 -1.81
N VAL A 159 -12.39 -10.11 -2.49
CA VAL A 159 -12.79 -8.70 -2.47
C VAL A 159 -14.23 -8.60 -2.00
N THR A 160 -14.50 -8.14 -0.78
CA THR A 160 -15.86 -8.24 -0.22
C THR A 160 -16.86 -7.33 -0.93
N GLY A 161 -16.43 -6.20 -1.45
CA GLY A 161 -17.18 -5.24 -2.26
C GLY A 161 -16.81 -5.33 -3.74
N GLU A 162 -16.30 -4.23 -4.29
CA GLU A 162 -16.00 -4.11 -5.72
C GLU A 162 -14.50 -4.29 -6.03
N LEU A 163 -14.23 -5.13 -7.05
CA LEU A 163 -12.97 -5.17 -7.78
C LEU A 163 -13.19 -4.51 -9.16
N GLY A 164 -12.60 -3.33 -9.34
CA GLY A 164 -12.86 -2.46 -10.48
C GLY A 164 -11.60 -2.04 -11.24
N PHE A 165 -11.71 -2.07 -12.57
CA PHE A 165 -10.71 -1.59 -13.50
C PHE A 165 -11.36 -0.55 -14.41
N TYR A 166 -11.05 0.73 -14.22
CA TYR A 166 -11.78 1.85 -14.81
C TYR A 166 -10.88 2.65 -15.75
N PHE A 167 -11.06 2.47 -17.05
CA PHE A 167 -10.31 3.20 -18.06
C PHE A 167 -11.21 4.29 -18.64
N ALA A 168 -11.17 5.49 -18.06
CA ALA A 168 -11.88 6.64 -18.58
C ALA A 168 -10.96 7.46 -19.49
N ARG A 169 -11.25 7.50 -20.80
CA ARG A 169 -10.57 8.40 -21.78
C ARG A 169 -10.52 9.87 -21.35
N ALA A 170 -11.44 10.28 -20.48
CA ALA A 170 -11.59 11.67 -20.03
C ALA A 170 -10.73 12.03 -18.80
N ASP A 171 -9.92 11.10 -18.26
CA ASP A 171 -9.12 11.33 -17.06
C ASP A 171 -7.90 12.24 -17.29
N GLY A 172 -7.64 12.68 -18.53
CA GLY A 172 -6.55 13.60 -18.88
C GLY A 172 -5.15 13.02 -18.68
N VAL A 173 -5.02 11.73 -18.32
CA VAL A 173 -3.72 11.02 -18.34
C VAL A 173 -3.26 10.81 -19.79
N PHE A 174 -4.21 10.51 -20.68
CA PHE A 174 -3.96 10.23 -22.09
C PHE A 174 -4.26 11.47 -22.92
N SER A 175 -3.34 11.85 -23.80
CA SER A 175 -3.69 12.76 -24.88
C SER A 175 -4.59 12.03 -25.88
N ASP A 176 -5.46 12.75 -26.60
CA ASP A 176 -6.33 12.16 -27.65
C ASP A 176 -5.57 11.38 -28.74
N ARG A 177 -4.23 11.51 -28.77
CA ARG A 177 -3.33 10.90 -29.74
C ARG A 177 -2.63 9.64 -29.23
N ASP A 178 -2.66 9.38 -27.92
CA ASP A 178 -1.98 8.23 -27.35
C ASP A 178 -2.79 6.96 -27.62
N GLU A 179 -2.10 5.91 -28.06
CA GLU A 179 -2.72 4.60 -28.15
C GLU A 179 -3.01 4.11 -26.74
N ILE A 180 -4.28 3.90 -26.44
CA ILE A 180 -4.68 3.39 -25.12
C ILE A 180 -4.07 1.99 -24.95
N PRO A 181 -3.22 1.79 -23.93
CA PRO A 181 -2.64 0.48 -23.67
C PRO A 181 -3.77 -0.49 -23.40
N SER A 182 -3.66 -1.69 -23.99
CA SER A 182 -4.67 -2.71 -23.75
C SER A 182 -4.37 -3.36 -22.40
N LEU A 183 -5.34 -3.30 -21.49
CA LEU A 183 -5.17 -3.79 -20.13
C LEU A 183 -4.93 -5.31 -20.10
N VAL A 184 -3.93 -5.72 -19.32
CA VAL A 184 -3.72 -7.12 -18.92
C VAL A 184 -4.00 -7.25 -17.42
N VAL A 185 -4.98 -8.08 -17.08
CA VAL A 185 -5.34 -8.42 -15.69
C VAL A 185 -5.11 -9.92 -15.45
N ASP A 186 -4.39 -10.25 -14.38
CA ASP A 186 -4.19 -11.62 -13.92
C ASP A 186 -4.60 -11.78 -12.44
N LEU A 187 -5.60 -12.65 -12.21
CA LEU A 187 -6.27 -12.90 -10.94
C LEU A 187 -6.33 -14.43 -10.67
N PRO A 188 -5.19 -15.11 -10.52
CA PRO A 188 -5.15 -16.58 -10.47
C PRO A 188 -5.66 -17.16 -9.14
N ALA A 189 -5.68 -16.36 -8.07
CA ALA A 189 -6.13 -16.80 -6.74
C ALA A 189 -7.54 -16.30 -6.37
N LEU A 190 -8.17 -15.47 -7.23
CA LEU A 190 -9.43 -14.82 -6.89
C LEU A 190 -10.58 -15.84 -6.78
N LYS A 191 -11.15 -15.95 -5.58
CA LYS A 191 -12.24 -16.86 -5.24
C LYS A 191 -13.57 -16.13 -5.21
N THR A 192 -13.61 -14.92 -4.63
CA THR A 192 -14.86 -14.22 -4.37
C THR A 192 -14.72 -12.72 -4.62
N THR A 193 -15.74 -12.16 -5.28
CA THR A 193 -16.00 -10.73 -5.26
C THR A 193 -17.50 -10.47 -5.38
N SER A 194 -18.02 -9.43 -4.71
CA SER A 194 -19.43 -9.06 -4.83
C SER A 194 -19.72 -8.41 -6.18
N GLN A 195 -18.79 -7.59 -6.66
CA GLN A 195 -18.89 -6.91 -7.96
C GLN A 195 -17.54 -6.90 -8.66
N PHE A 196 -17.56 -7.31 -9.93
CA PHE A 196 -16.38 -7.27 -10.80
C PHE A 196 -16.66 -6.35 -12.00
N THR A 197 -15.94 -5.24 -12.06
CA THR A 197 -16.13 -4.22 -13.09
C THR A 197 -14.87 -4.07 -13.93
N VAL A 198 -15.02 -4.11 -15.26
CA VAL A 198 -13.94 -3.79 -16.20
C VAL A 198 -14.48 -2.87 -17.28
N GLU A 199 -13.94 -1.66 -17.35
CA GLU A 199 -14.29 -0.66 -18.34
C GLU A 199 -13.06 -0.31 -19.17
N GLY A 200 -13.20 -0.28 -20.50
CA GLY A 200 -12.11 0.10 -21.43
C GLY A 200 -11.66 -0.98 -22.40
N LYS A 201 -10.45 -0.82 -22.94
CA LYS A 201 -9.82 -1.74 -23.90
C LYS A 201 -9.02 -2.80 -23.16
N VAL A 202 -9.55 -4.01 -23.08
CA VAL A 202 -8.91 -5.15 -22.41
C VAL A 202 -8.21 -6.04 -23.43
N ALA A 203 -6.90 -6.28 -23.26
CA ALA A 203 -6.17 -7.28 -24.04
C ALA A 203 -6.37 -8.69 -23.48
N ARG A 204 -6.32 -8.83 -22.15
CA ARG A 204 -6.43 -10.12 -21.49
C ARG A 204 -7.02 -9.95 -20.09
N LEU A 205 -7.96 -10.83 -19.77
CA LEU A 205 -8.46 -11.07 -18.42
C LEU A 205 -8.28 -12.56 -18.12
N ALA A 206 -7.46 -12.88 -17.12
CA ALA A 206 -7.26 -14.25 -16.64
C ALA A 206 -7.76 -14.37 -15.20
N ILE A 207 -8.72 -15.27 -15.01
CA ILE A 207 -9.27 -15.64 -13.70
C ILE A 207 -9.24 -17.17 -13.65
N SER A 208 -8.66 -17.74 -12.59
CA SER A 208 -8.68 -19.19 -12.38
C SER A 208 -9.77 -19.49 -11.36
N ILE A 209 -10.91 -20.01 -11.82
CA ILE A 209 -12.03 -20.46 -10.99
C ILE A 209 -11.96 -21.98 -10.84
#